data_AF-A0A1H3S2Q1-F1
#
_entry.id   AF-A0A1H3S2Q1-F1
#
_cell.length_a   1.000
_cell.length_b   1.000
_cell.length_c   1.000
_cell.angle_alpha   90.00
_cell.angle_beta   90.00
_cell.angle_gamma   90.00
#
_symmetry.space_group_name_H-M   'P 1'
#
loop_
_entity.id
_entity.type
_entity.pdbx_description
1 polymer ?
#
loop_
_entity_poly.entity_id
_entity_poly.type
_entity_poly.pdbx_seq_one_letter_code
_entity_poly.pdbx_strand_id
1 'polypeptide(L)'
;MGKLSKKKYGVLTCMVFALGISGCGVEKKKEDENAKAKKEVEKVISDQVKAFNQKDTDAYMKTYSKDIFVYDAIKEENENLLDEYDVKITIDRMKVLSINDKYATIEAKTTAKNKDKSVEYTDNVVKTRFVLEKEKDKWVITSQGMLTAETLDGESLLKERTKKES
;
A
#
# COMPACT_ATOMS: atom_id res chain seq x y z
N MET A 1 17.68 -67.87 -16.38
CA MET A 1 18.53 -67.03 -17.26
C MET A 1 18.61 -65.64 -16.62
N GLY A 2 19.71 -64.99 -16.30
CA GLY A 2 21.13 -65.34 -16.28
C GLY A 2 21.82 -64.59 -15.12
N LYS A 3 22.94 -65.13 -14.65
CA LYS A 3 23.84 -64.53 -13.66
C LYS A 3 24.63 -63.37 -14.29
N LEU A 4 25.00 -62.37 -13.48
CA LEU A 4 26.31 -61.69 -13.45
C LEU A 4 26.31 -60.71 -12.25
N SER A 5 26.86 -61.03 -11.07
CA SER A 5 28.27 -60.95 -10.65
C SER A 5 28.92 -59.56 -10.83
N LYS A 6 29.07 -58.76 -9.75
CA LYS A 6 30.28 -58.67 -8.89
C LYS A 6 30.22 -57.41 -8.01
N LYS A 7 30.53 -57.56 -6.72
CA LYS A 7 30.81 -56.47 -5.77
C LYS A 7 31.98 -55.62 -6.26
N LYS A 8 31.90 -54.30 -6.03
CA LYS A 8 33.05 -53.47 -5.62
C LYS A 8 32.61 -52.51 -4.53
N TYR A 9 33.30 -52.59 -3.39
CA TYR A 9 33.27 -51.60 -2.33
C TYR A 9 33.85 -50.30 -2.88
N GLY A 10 33.14 -49.20 -2.66
CA GLY A 10 33.63 -47.85 -2.94
C GLY A 10 33.02 -46.93 -1.89
N VAL A 11 33.73 -46.73 -0.79
CA VAL A 11 33.51 -45.61 0.12
C VAL A 11 33.74 -44.35 -0.71
N LEU A 12 32.68 -43.65 -1.08
CA LEU A 12 32.78 -42.32 -1.65
C LEU A 12 32.20 -41.33 -0.63
N THR A 13 33.09 -40.96 0.27
CA THR A 13 33.22 -39.67 0.93
C THR A 13 31.98 -38.77 0.88
N CYS A 14 31.32 -38.61 2.04
CA CYS A 14 30.54 -37.40 2.33
C CYS A 14 31.47 -36.20 2.16
N MET A 15 31.55 -35.63 0.95
CA MET A 15 32.01 -34.26 0.77
C MET A 15 30.95 -33.37 1.40
N VAL A 16 31.18 -33.07 2.67
CA VAL A 16 30.72 -31.84 3.29
C VAL A 16 31.33 -30.71 2.46
N PHE A 17 30.62 -30.27 1.43
CA PHE A 17 30.82 -28.93 0.90
C PHE A 17 30.25 -27.98 1.96
N ALA A 18 31.09 -27.71 2.96
CA ALA A 18 31.05 -26.48 3.71
C ALA A 18 31.39 -25.34 2.74
N LEU A 19 30.47 -25.01 1.83
CA LEU A 19 30.42 -23.69 1.24
C LEU A 19 29.70 -22.84 2.27
N GLY A 20 30.49 -22.30 3.20
CA GLY A 20 30.14 -21.07 3.90
C GLY A 20 29.99 -19.98 2.85
N ILE A 21 28.82 -19.91 2.23
CA ILE A 21 28.39 -18.73 1.50
C ILE A 21 27.86 -17.81 2.58
N SER A 22 28.72 -16.86 2.95
CA SER A 22 28.40 -15.64 3.68
C SER A 22 26.99 -15.16 3.37
N GLY A 23 26.07 -15.36 4.32
CA GLY A 23 24.65 -14.97 4.24
C GLY A 23 24.41 -13.47 4.01
N CYS A 24 25.44 -12.63 4.07
CA CYS A 24 25.34 -11.18 3.86
C CYS A 24 24.92 -10.79 2.42
N GLY A 25 25.17 -11.61 1.40
CA GLY A 25 24.87 -11.24 0.00
C GLY A 25 23.38 -11.27 -0.35
N VAL A 26 22.63 -12.21 0.24
CA VAL A 26 21.19 -12.36 0.00
C VAL A 26 20.39 -11.36 0.84
N GLU A 27 20.84 -11.09 2.07
CA GLU A 27 20.20 -10.11 2.96
C GLU A 27 20.30 -8.70 2.40
N LYS A 28 21.48 -8.29 1.93
CA LYS A 28 21.69 -6.95 1.35
C LYS A 28 20.84 -6.71 0.09
N LYS A 29 20.72 -7.72 -0.79
CA LYS A 29 19.87 -7.61 -1.99
C LYS A 29 18.39 -7.43 -1.64
N LYS A 30 17.88 -8.18 -0.65
CA LYS A 30 16.50 -8.04 -0.18
C LYS A 30 16.25 -6.70 0.50
N GLU A 31 17.22 -6.19 1.26
CA GLU A 31 17.15 -4.87 1.88
C GLU A 31 17.07 -3.75 0.84
N ASP A 32 17.92 -3.81 -0.19
CA ASP A 32 17.94 -2.84 -1.30
C ASP A 32 16.63 -2.86 -2.12
N GLU A 33 16.11 -4.06 -2.40
CA GLU A 33 14.82 -4.25 -3.10
C GLU A 33 13.64 -3.69 -2.27
N ASN A 34 13.62 -3.95 -0.97
CA ASN A 34 12.60 -3.41 -0.07
C ASN A 34 12.70 -1.88 0.05
N ALA A 35 13.90 -1.31 0.09
CA ALA A 35 14.10 0.14 0.12
C ALA A 35 13.60 0.81 -1.18
N LYS A 36 13.79 0.16 -2.33
CA LYS A 36 13.24 0.61 -3.60
C LYS A 36 11.71 0.52 -3.61
N ALA A 37 11.16 -0.65 -3.26
CA ALA A 37 9.73 -0.87 -3.22
C ALA A 37 9.03 0.11 -2.27
N LYS A 38 9.66 0.42 -1.11
CA LYS A 38 9.18 1.42 -0.16
C LYS A 38 8.95 2.79 -0.82
N LYS A 39 9.93 3.26 -1.60
CA LYS A 39 9.82 4.55 -2.32
C LYS A 39 8.73 4.50 -3.38
N GLU A 40 8.59 3.37 -4.08
CA GLU A 40 7.56 3.20 -5.10
C GLU A 40 6.14 3.24 -4.49
N VAL A 41 5.90 2.57 -3.36
CA VAL A 41 4.58 2.59 -2.71
C VAL A 41 4.26 3.95 -2.09
N GLU A 42 5.22 4.62 -1.46
CA GLU A 42 5.06 6.00 -0.97
C GLU A 42 4.76 6.98 -2.12
N LYS A 43 5.34 6.73 -3.29
CA LYS A 43 5.06 7.50 -4.50
C LYS A 43 3.62 7.29 -4.98
N VAL A 44 3.07 6.07 -4.94
CA VAL A 44 1.66 5.83 -5.33
C VAL A 44 0.70 6.70 -4.51
N ILE A 45 0.88 6.75 -3.18
CA ILE A 45 0.04 7.59 -2.30
C ILE A 45 0.26 9.08 -2.56
N SER A 46 1.50 9.49 -2.80
CA SER A 46 1.83 10.89 -3.14
C SER A 46 1.21 11.33 -4.46
N ASP A 47 1.26 10.46 -5.48
CA ASP A 47 0.65 10.71 -6.78
C ASP A 47 -0.88 10.78 -6.66
N GLN A 48 -1.50 9.94 -5.82
CA GLN A 48 -2.94 9.98 -5.56
C GLN A 48 -3.36 11.32 -4.96
N VAL A 49 -2.67 11.80 -3.92
CA VAL A 49 -2.94 13.11 -3.29
C VAL A 49 -2.67 14.25 -4.26
N LYS A 50 -1.65 14.14 -5.12
CA LYS A 50 -1.38 15.12 -6.17
C LYS A 50 -2.54 15.19 -7.17
N ALA A 51 -3.01 14.04 -7.66
CA ALA A 51 -4.12 13.94 -8.60
C ALA A 51 -5.40 14.54 -8.02
N PHE A 52 -5.75 14.18 -6.77
CA PHE A 52 -6.89 14.77 -6.06
C PHE A 52 -6.80 16.31 -6.01
N ASN A 53 -5.65 16.83 -5.59
CA ASN A 53 -5.42 18.27 -5.50
C ASN A 53 -5.42 19.00 -6.86
N GLN A 54 -5.23 18.27 -7.96
CA GLN A 54 -5.28 18.77 -9.33
C GLN A 54 -6.66 18.57 -9.97
N LYS A 55 -7.62 18.01 -9.22
CA LYS A 55 -8.93 17.57 -9.70
C LYS A 55 -8.84 16.63 -10.92
N ASP A 56 -7.83 15.77 -10.94
CA ASP A 56 -7.57 14.82 -12.03
C ASP A 56 -8.02 13.41 -11.61
N THR A 57 -9.32 13.12 -11.80
CA THR A 57 -9.94 11.83 -11.49
C THR A 57 -9.24 10.68 -12.22
N ASP A 58 -8.85 10.86 -13.48
CA ASP A 58 -8.19 9.79 -14.25
C ASP A 58 -6.82 9.45 -13.68
N ALA A 59 -6.04 10.44 -13.26
CA ALA A 59 -4.78 10.22 -12.56
C ALA A 59 -4.98 9.61 -11.17
N TYR A 60 -6.04 10.02 -10.45
CA TYR A 60 -6.41 9.43 -9.16
C TYR A 60 -6.73 7.94 -9.32
N MET A 61 -7.60 7.59 -10.28
CA MET A 61 -8.02 6.22 -10.53
C MET A 61 -6.93 5.33 -11.13
N LYS A 62 -5.87 5.89 -11.72
CA LYS A 62 -4.66 5.14 -12.11
C LYS A 62 -3.86 4.60 -10.93
N THR A 63 -4.12 5.06 -9.70
CA THR A 63 -3.47 4.55 -8.49
C THR A 63 -4.10 3.28 -7.94
N TYR A 64 -5.34 2.98 -8.34
CA TYR A 64 -6.06 1.76 -7.96
C TYR A 64 -5.85 0.63 -8.97
N SER A 65 -5.95 -0.60 -8.46
CA SER A 65 -6.14 -1.78 -9.31
C SER A 65 -7.51 -1.69 -9.98
N LYS A 66 -7.59 -2.01 -11.26
CA LYS A 66 -8.85 -2.02 -12.01
C LYS A 66 -9.75 -3.20 -11.66
N ASP A 67 -9.20 -4.22 -11.01
CA ASP A 67 -9.89 -5.47 -10.72
C ASP A 67 -10.58 -5.45 -9.34
N ILE A 68 -10.48 -4.33 -8.59
CA ILE A 68 -11.20 -4.18 -7.33
C ILE A 68 -12.70 -4.02 -7.58
N PHE A 69 -13.51 -4.73 -6.79
CA PHE A 69 -14.97 -4.73 -6.93
C PHE A 69 -15.60 -3.33 -6.85
N VAL A 70 -14.98 -2.43 -6.09
CA VAL A 70 -15.51 -1.08 -5.82
C VAL A 70 -14.89 0.00 -6.72
N TYR A 71 -14.22 -0.36 -7.82
CA TYR A 71 -13.47 0.59 -8.66
C TYR A 71 -14.35 1.74 -9.16
N ASP A 72 -15.51 1.41 -9.74
CA ASP A 72 -16.43 2.41 -10.29
C ASP A 72 -17.06 3.28 -9.20
N ALA A 73 -17.38 2.69 -8.04
CA ALA A 73 -17.89 3.41 -6.89
C ALA A 73 -16.85 4.41 -6.33
N ILE A 74 -15.56 4.05 -6.31
CA ILE A 74 -14.48 4.96 -5.90
C ILE A 74 -14.36 6.12 -6.89
N LYS A 75 -14.49 5.84 -8.20
CA LYS A 75 -14.44 6.88 -9.23
C LYS A 75 -15.59 7.87 -9.05
N GLU A 76 -16.82 7.37 -8.94
CA GLU A 76 -18.02 8.19 -8.76
C GLU A 76 -17.93 9.05 -7.48
N GLU A 77 -17.54 8.46 -6.35
CA GLU A 77 -17.34 9.20 -5.10
C GLU A 77 -16.26 10.29 -5.25
N ASN A 78 -15.16 9.99 -5.95
CA ASN A 78 -14.11 10.98 -6.18
C ASN A 78 -14.58 12.14 -7.06
N GLU A 79 -15.34 11.87 -8.12
CA GLU A 79 -15.93 12.89 -8.99
C GLU A 79 -16.89 13.79 -8.20
N ASN A 80 -17.80 13.20 -7.42
CA ASN A 80 -18.73 13.94 -6.57
C ASN A 80 -18.00 14.86 -5.59
N LEU A 81 -16.97 14.37 -4.91
CA LEU A 81 -16.18 15.18 -3.97
C LEU A 81 -15.45 16.35 -4.64
N LEU A 82 -14.93 16.14 -5.86
CA LEU A 82 -14.19 17.17 -6.60
C LEU A 82 -15.10 18.23 -7.22
N ASP A 83 -16.34 17.86 -7.54
CA ASP A 83 -17.39 18.75 -8.03
C ASP A 83 -18.00 19.58 -6.90
N GLU A 84 -18.24 18.97 -5.74
CA GLU A 84 -18.90 19.62 -4.61
C GLU A 84 -17.94 20.52 -3.79
N TYR A 85 -16.68 20.11 -3.64
CA TYR A 85 -15.75 20.78 -2.71
C TYR A 85 -14.45 21.25 -3.39
N ASP A 86 -13.92 22.40 -2.94
CA ASP A 86 -12.54 22.84 -3.24
C ASP A 86 -11.64 22.58 -2.03
N VAL A 87 -11.12 21.34 -1.92
CA VAL A 87 -10.31 20.90 -0.78
C VAL A 87 -8.86 20.69 -1.19
N LYS A 88 -7.93 21.16 -0.35
CA LYS A 88 -6.50 20.84 -0.44
C LYS A 88 -6.13 19.77 0.57
N ILE A 89 -5.61 18.65 0.07
CA ILE A 89 -5.04 17.57 0.88
C ILE A 89 -3.52 17.73 0.97
N THR A 90 -2.96 17.58 2.17
CA THR A 90 -1.53 17.53 2.43
C THR A 90 -1.19 16.23 3.16
N ILE A 91 -0.09 15.57 2.79
CA ILE A 91 0.43 14.40 3.49
C ILE A 91 1.30 14.89 4.66
N ASP A 92 0.86 14.62 5.88
CA ASP A 92 1.60 14.97 7.10
C ASP A 92 2.64 13.90 7.44
N ARG A 93 2.28 12.63 7.22
CA ARG A 93 3.15 11.49 7.51
C ARG A 93 2.78 10.28 6.67
N MET A 94 3.78 9.52 6.26
CA MET A 94 3.63 8.15 5.76
C MET A 94 4.43 7.18 6.62
N LYS A 95 3.89 5.98 6.81
CA LYS A 95 4.54 4.88 7.50
C LYS A 95 4.24 3.57 6.79
N VAL A 96 5.25 3.00 6.13
CA VAL A 96 5.17 1.62 5.63
C VAL A 96 5.19 0.66 6.83
N LEU A 97 4.13 -0.13 6.96
CA LEU A 97 3.95 -1.10 8.04
C LEU A 97 4.56 -2.45 7.68
N SER A 98 4.37 -2.88 6.44
CA SER A 98 4.89 -4.13 5.89
C SER A 98 5.15 -3.97 4.41
N ILE A 99 6.16 -4.67 3.90
CA ILE A 99 6.47 -4.73 2.47
C ILE A 99 7.20 -6.02 2.13
N ASN A 100 6.85 -6.60 0.99
CA ASN A 100 7.60 -7.65 0.32
C ASN A 100 7.57 -7.41 -1.20
N ASP A 101 7.94 -8.42 -1.99
CA ASP A 101 8.01 -8.36 -3.44
C ASP A 101 6.65 -8.15 -4.13
N LYS A 102 5.54 -8.53 -3.47
CA LYS A 102 4.19 -8.50 -4.06
C LYS A 102 3.21 -7.60 -3.31
N TYR A 103 3.36 -7.42 -2.01
CA TYR A 103 2.39 -6.76 -1.14
C TYR A 103 3.05 -5.67 -0.29
N ALA A 104 2.31 -4.59 -0.05
CA ALA A 104 2.69 -3.57 0.91
C ALA A 104 1.48 -3.08 1.69
N THR A 105 1.71 -2.68 2.94
CA THR A 105 0.73 -1.94 3.74
C THR A 105 1.35 -0.63 4.20
N ILE A 106 0.67 0.48 3.96
CA ILE A 106 1.10 1.81 4.34
C ILE A 106 -0.01 2.54 5.08
N GLU A 107 0.37 3.28 6.11
CA GLU A 107 -0.51 4.26 6.76
C GLU A 107 -0.09 5.65 6.33
N ALA A 108 -1.06 6.49 5.95
CA ALA A 108 -0.85 7.92 5.74
C ALA A 108 -1.71 8.72 6.72
N LYS A 109 -1.14 9.80 7.24
CA LYS A 109 -1.86 10.86 7.93
C LYS A 109 -1.93 12.05 6.98
N THR A 110 -3.13 12.53 6.72
CA THR A 110 -3.38 13.65 5.79
C THR A 110 -4.24 14.72 6.45
N THR A 111 -3.94 15.97 6.16
CA THR A 111 -4.78 17.11 6.51
C THR A 111 -5.53 17.60 5.27
N ALA A 112 -6.85 17.73 5.38
CA ALA A 112 -7.72 18.30 4.37
C ALA A 112 -8.21 19.68 4.81
N LYS A 113 -8.00 20.70 3.98
CA LYS A 113 -8.46 22.08 4.22
C LYS A 113 -9.31 22.60 3.08
N ASN A 114 -10.48 23.13 3.43
CA ASN A 114 -11.37 23.78 2.49
C ASN A 114 -10.82 25.14 2.05
N LYS A 115 -10.70 25.32 0.73
CA LYS A 115 -10.26 26.54 0.06
C LYS A 115 -11.44 27.47 -0.27
N ASP A 116 -12.65 26.95 -0.36
CA ASP A 116 -13.86 27.72 -0.62
C ASP A 116 -14.75 27.80 0.63
N LYS A 117 -14.71 28.94 1.32
CA LYS A 117 -15.49 29.16 2.54
C LYS A 117 -16.99 29.38 2.29
N SER A 118 -17.44 29.39 1.03
CA SER A 118 -18.87 29.46 0.69
C SER A 118 -19.61 28.13 0.81
N VAL A 119 -18.89 27.01 0.74
CA VAL A 119 -19.40 25.65 0.94
C VAL A 119 -18.94 25.16 2.31
N GLU A 120 -19.86 24.58 3.08
CA GLU A 120 -19.53 24.00 4.39
C GLU A 120 -18.73 22.71 4.20
N TYR A 121 -17.49 22.71 4.70
CA TYR A 121 -16.65 21.53 4.80
C TYR A 121 -15.81 21.64 6.07
N THR A 122 -15.84 20.60 6.89
CA THR A 122 -15.07 20.54 8.13
C THR A 122 -13.62 20.21 7.80
N ASP A 123 -12.71 21.17 7.99
CA ASP A 123 -11.27 20.92 7.93
C ASP A 123 -10.91 19.79 8.90
N ASN A 124 -10.19 18.78 8.41
CA ASN A 124 -10.01 17.54 9.13
C ASN A 124 -8.64 16.91 8.91
N VAL A 125 -8.31 16.00 9.81
CA VAL A 125 -7.15 15.14 9.79
C VAL A 125 -7.63 13.71 9.69
N VAL A 126 -7.16 13.00 8.66
CA VAL A 126 -7.55 11.62 8.39
C VAL A 126 -6.33 10.73 8.50
N LYS A 127 -6.49 9.59 9.17
CA LYS A 127 -5.54 8.49 9.11
C LYS A 127 -6.10 7.38 8.23
N THR A 128 -5.41 7.04 7.15
CA THR A 128 -5.84 6.04 6.18
C THR A 128 -4.84 4.90 6.13
N ARG A 129 -5.34 3.66 6.05
CA ARG A 129 -4.55 2.47 5.72
C ARG A 129 -4.80 2.08 4.28
N PHE A 130 -3.71 1.86 3.55
CA PHE A 130 -3.73 1.35 2.19
C PHE A 130 -3.07 -0.01 2.15
N VAL A 131 -3.67 -0.93 1.40
CA VAL A 131 -3.05 -2.17 0.96
C VAL A 131 -2.76 -2.02 -0.53
N LEU A 132 -1.51 -2.29 -0.90
CA LEU A 132 -1.04 -2.24 -2.26
C LEU A 132 -0.56 -3.61 -2.71
N GLU A 133 -0.82 -3.90 -3.97
CA GLU A 133 -0.30 -5.07 -4.68
C GLU A 133 0.55 -4.64 -5.86
N LYS A 134 1.58 -5.43 -6.14
CA LYS A 134 2.38 -5.28 -7.34
C LYS A 134 1.74 -6.05 -8.47
N GLU A 135 1.09 -5.33 -9.37
CA GLU A 135 0.56 -5.87 -10.61
C GLU A 135 1.59 -5.68 -11.72
N LYS A 136 2.15 -6.79 -12.20
CA LYS A 136 3.30 -6.80 -13.12
C LYS A 136 4.48 -6.07 -12.45
N ASP A 137 4.81 -4.87 -12.92
CA ASP A 137 5.89 -4.03 -12.39
C ASP A 137 5.39 -2.72 -11.78
N LYS A 138 4.09 -2.61 -11.49
CA LYS A 138 3.48 -1.41 -10.95
C LYS A 138 2.75 -1.70 -9.64
N TRP A 139 3.02 -0.89 -8.62
CA TRP A 139 2.24 -0.90 -7.40
C TRP A 139 0.90 -0.19 -7.61
N VAL A 140 -0.17 -0.81 -7.14
CA VAL A 140 -1.54 -0.28 -7.20
C VAL A 140 -2.26 -0.55 -5.88
N ILE A 141 -3.19 0.33 -5.53
CA ILE A 141 -4.03 0.21 -4.34
C ILE A 141 -5.13 -0.82 -4.61
N THR A 142 -5.21 -1.84 -3.77
CA THR A 142 -6.27 -2.85 -3.81
C THR A 142 -7.27 -2.70 -2.67
N SER A 143 -6.89 -2.00 -1.60
CA SER A 143 -7.80 -1.64 -0.51
C SER A 143 -7.37 -0.32 0.12
N GLN A 144 -8.36 0.51 0.46
CA GLN A 144 -8.19 1.73 1.22
C GLN A 144 -9.22 1.76 2.34
N GLY A 145 -8.81 2.12 3.55
CA GLY A 145 -9.71 2.23 4.70
C GLY A 145 -9.33 3.39 5.60
N MET A 146 -10.32 4.20 5.94
CA MET A 146 -10.20 5.24 6.95
C MET A 146 -10.13 4.60 8.35
N LEU A 147 -9.07 4.90 9.09
CA LEU A 147 -8.87 4.45 10.48
C LEU A 147 -9.43 5.46 11.46
N THR A 148 -9.12 6.74 11.25
CA THR A 148 -9.64 7.86 12.02
C THR A 148 -9.94 9.02 11.09
N ALA A 149 -10.91 9.84 11.48
CA ALA A 149 -11.15 11.17 10.94
C ALA A 149 -11.47 12.08 12.12
N GLU A 150 -10.73 13.16 12.24
CA GLU A 150 -10.82 14.10 13.36
C GLU A 150 -10.86 15.52 12.80
N THR A 151 -11.55 16.44 13.46
CA THR A 151 -11.38 17.87 13.23
C THR A 151 -9.93 18.31 13.54
N LEU A 152 -9.55 19.53 13.16
CA LEU A 152 -8.19 20.04 13.45
C LEU A 152 -7.89 20.16 14.96
N ASP A 153 -8.91 20.29 15.80
CA ASP A 153 -8.83 20.33 17.27
C ASP A 153 -9.00 18.95 17.94
N GLY A 154 -9.22 17.88 17.16
CA GLY A 154 -9.18 16.51 17.64
C GLY A 154 -10.53 15.89 18.01
N GLU A 155 -11.64 16.51 17.63
CA GLU A 155 -12.98 15.90 17.76
C GLU A 155 -13.15 14.81 16.70
N SER A 156 -13.58 13.61 17.12
CA SER A 156 -13.81 12.49 16.21
C SER A 156 -15.01 12.75 15.29
N LEU A 157 -14.79 12.63 13.98
CA LEU A 157 -15.83 12.69 12.95
C LEU A 157 -16.45 11.31 12.66
N LEU A 158 -15.82 10.23 13.15
CA LEU A 158 -16.40 8.90 13.07
C LEU A 158 -17.42 8.73 14.19
N LYS A 159 -18.69 8.53 13.83
CA LYS A 159 -19.72 8.12 14.78
C LYS A 159 -19.37 6.72 15.29
N GLU A 160 -19.34 6.53 16.60
CA GLU A 160 -19.30 5.18 17.17
C GLU A 160 -20.47 4.38 16.58
N ARG A 161 -20.17 3.25 15.94
CA ARG A 161 -21.21 2.25 15.67
C ARG A 161 -21.63 1.72 17.04
N THR A 162 -22.61 2.36 17.65
CA THR A 162 -23.31 1.77 18.79
C THR A 162 -23.87 0.44 18.29
N LYS A 163 -23.28 -0.66 18.74
CA LYS A 163 -23.87 -1.99 18.64
C LYS A 163 -25.22 -1.92 19.35
N LYS A 164 -26.28 -1.66 18.60
CA LYS A 164 -27.63 -2.09 18.95
C LYS A 164 -27.93 -3.33 18.11
N GLU A 165 -27.20 -4.40 18.42
CA GLU A 165 -27.62 -5.76 18.12
C GLU A 165 -28.22 -6.32 19.40
N SER A 166 -29.54 -6.16 19.54
CA SER A 166 -30.51 -7.12 20.11
C SER A 166 -31.88 -6.47 20.20
#